data_AF-A0A8J8KG52-F1
#
_entry.id   AF-A0A8J8KG52-F1
#
_cell.length_a   1.000
_cell.length_b   1.000
_cell.length_c   1.000
_cell.angle_alpha   90.00
_cell.angle_beta   90.00
_cell.angle_gamma   90.00
#
_symmetry.space_group_name_H-M   'P 1'
#
loop_
_entity.id
_entity.type
_entity.pdbx_description
1 polymer ?
#
loop_
_entity_poly.entity_id
_entity_poly.type
_entity_poly.pdbx_seq_one_letter_code
_entity_poly.pdbx_strand_id
1 'polypeptide(L)'
;MPRSAAAVLRRAAEGCADRLLAARPLIRAEGRMPDGDTPVHYARVACRRLRSDVRTFERLLDKTWARRVRANLKWLADLLGAARDAEVLRARLRETGLPVGAFDEALRERADIARAELLVGLDSARLPLLIALLREPVFRGRARRPARDVLPALAARPVGRYEEAVADLTAESPVEQWHEVRILAKRTRYALDTAGRRRRAKRLARAQSLLGEHQDAVVAAKAWRALGPADPETALLLLEREAAAAERARDAFLAAPAIPGR
;
A
#
# COMPACT_ATOMS: atom_id res chain seq x y z
N MET A 1 -27.02 13.94 -15.09
CA MET A 1 -26.67 14.65 -13.83
C MET A 1 -25.24 14.33 -13.40
N PRO A 2 -24.49 15.27 -12.80
CA PRO A 2 -23.13 14.99 -12.31
C PRO A 2 -23.16 13.95 -11.19
N ARG A 3 -22.24 12.98 -11.20
CA ARG A 3 -22.12 11.97 -10.13
C ARG A 3 -21.90 12.66 -8.78
N SER A 4 -22.64 12.24 -7.76
CA SER A 4 -22.45 12.71 -6.38
C SER A 4 -21.17 12.15 -5.77
N ALA A 5 -20.64 12.81 -4.73
CA ALA A 5 -19.49 12.28 -4.00
C ALA A 5 -19.79 10.92 -3.36
N ALA A 6 -21.01 10.72 -2.86
CA ALA A 6 -21.49 9.44 -2.35
C ALA A 6 -21.40 8.33 -3.42
N ALA A 7 -21.81 8.60 -4.66
CA ALA A 7 -21.74 7.61 -5.74
C ALA A 7 -20.29 7.21 -6.05
N VAL A 8 -19.35 8.15 -6.04
CA VAL A 8 -17.92 7.86 -6.27
C VAL A 8 -17.34 6.99 -5.15
N LEU A 9 -17.60 7.35 -3.90
CA LEU A 9 -17.09 6.61 -2.73
C LEU A 9 -17.75 5.25 -2.57
N ARG A 10 -19.05 5.12 -2.89
CA ARG A 10 -19.76 3.84 -2.91
C ARG A 10 -19.11 2.89 -3.92
N ARG A 11 -18.88 3.34 -5.15
CA ARG A 11 -18.18 2.54 -6.17
C ARG A 11 -16.76 2.13 -5.74
N ALA A 12 -16.06 2.98 -5.00
CA ALA A 12 -14.74 2.64 -4.47
C ALA A 12 -14.82 1.53 -3.38
N ALA A 13 -15.84 1.57 -2.53
CA ALA A 13 -16.09 0.54 -1.52
C ALA A 13 -16.52 -0.80 -2.15
N GLU A 14 -17.49 -0.77 -3.06
CA GLU A 14 -17.95 -1.94 -3.83
C GLU A 14 -16.80 -2.56 -4.63
N GLY A 15 -16.02 -1.74 -5.34
CA GLY A 15 -14.87 -2.22 -6.08
C GLY A 15 -13.76 -2.80 -5.18
N CYS A 16 -13.66 -2.41 -3.91
CA CYS A 16 -12.79 -3.11 -2.96
C CYS A 16 -13.36 -4.48 -2.58
N ALA A 17 -14.67 -4.56 -2.33
CA ALA A 17 -15.35 -5.82 -2.03
C ALA A 17 -15.20 -6.83 -3.17
N ASP A 18 -15.43 -6.39 -4.42
CA ASP A 18 -15.28 -7.21 -5.61
C ASP A 18 -13.86 -7.78 -5.73
N ARG A 19 -12.84 -6.94 -5.52
CA ARG A 19 -11.44 -7.37 -5.58
C ARG A 19 -11.08 -8.38 -4.50
N LEU A 20 -11.61 -8.21 -3.29
CA LEU A 20 -11.39 -9.17 -2.20
C LEU A 20 -12.05 -10.52 -2.51
N LEU A 21 -13.26 -10.51 -3.06
CA LEU A 21 -13.97 -11.73 -3.46
C LEU A 21 -13.26 -12.43 -4.61
N ALA A 22 -12.75 -11.69 -5.61
CA ALA A 22 -12.00 -12.23 -6.73
C ALA A 22 -10.64 -12.82 -6.30
N ALA A 23 -9.92 -12.15 -5.38
CA ALA A 23 -8.63 -12.62 -4.91
C ALA A 23 -8.73 -13.86 -4.00
N ARG A 24 -9.80 -13.98 -3.19
CA ARG A 24 -9.94 -15.04 -2.18
C ARG A 24 -9.72 -16.47 -2.72
N PRO A 25 -10.40 -16.94 -3.79
CA PRO A 25 -10.17 -18.29 -4.30
C PRO A 25 -8.75 -18.46 -4.87
N LEU A 26 -8.19 -17.42 -5.49
CA LEU A 26 -6.84 -17.46 -6.06
C LEU A 26 -5.75 -17.50 -4.98
N ILE A 27 -5.95 -16.85 -3.83
CA ILE A 27 -5.04 -16.98 -2.67
C ILE A 27 -5.01 -18.43 -2.17
N ARG A 28 -6.16 -19.12 -2.15
CA ARG A 28 -6.24 -20.53 -1.72
C ARG A 28 -5.56 -21.47 -2.69
N ALA A 29 -5.81 -21.28 -3.97
CA ALA A 29 -5.28 -22.11 -5.03
C ALA A 29 -3.85 -21.74 -5.44
N GLU A 30 -3.24 -20.74 -4.80
CA GLU A 30 -1.93 -20.17 -5.17
C GLU A 30 -1.86 -19.78 -6.65
N GLY A 31 -2.98 -19.29 -7.16
CA GLY A 31 -3.13 -18.85 -8.54
C GLY A 31 -2.53 -17.47 -8.80
N ARG A 32 -2.72 -16.99 -10.03
CA ARG A 32 -2.31 -15.67 -10.49
C ARG A 32 -3.52 -14.83 -10.85
N MET A 33 -3.39 -13.51 -10.72
CA MET A 33 -4.35 -12.59 -11.31
C MET A 33 -4.17 -12.57 -12.85
N PRO A 34 -5.21 -12.22 -13.64
CA PRO A 34 -5.11 -12.19 -15.11
C PRO A 34 -4.04 -11.25 -15.67
N ASP A 35 -3.63 -10.23 -14.90
CA ASP A 35 -2.58 -9.27 -15.24
C ASP A 35 -1.17 -9.73 -14.81
N GLY A 36 -1.03 -10.97 -14.32
CA GLY A 36 0.23 -11.56 -13.87
C GLY A 36 0.62 -11.23 -12.42
N ASP A 37 -0.16 -10.38 -11.73
CA ASP A 37 0.09 -10.01 -10.34
C ASP A 37 -0.28 -11.13 -9.34
N THR A 38 0.23 -11.05 -8.11
CA THR A 38 -0.18 -12.01 -7.05
C THR A 38 -1.56 -11.61 -6.51
N PRO A 39 -2.45 -12.57 -6.22
CA PRO A 39 -3.76 -12.25 -5.65
C PRO A 39 -3.64 -11.60 -4.26
N VAL A 40 -2.54 -11.88 -3.53
CA VAL A 40 -2.18 -11.20 -2.28
C VAL A 40 -1.87 -9.72 -2.53
N HIS A 41 -1.03 -9.39 -3.52
CA HIS A 41 -0.74 -7.99 -3.86
C HIS A 41 -2.00 -7.25 -4.28
N TYR A 42 -2.82 -7.87 -5.13
CA TYR A 42 -4.07 -7.33 -5.62
C TYR A 42 -5.05 -6.97 -4.49
N ALA A 43 -5.31 -7.91 -3.57
CA ALA A 43 -6.14 -7.69 -2.40
C ALA A 43 -5.56 -6.61 -1.47
N ARG A 44 -4.24 -6.64 -1.23
CA ARG A 44 -3.56 -5.67 -0.35
C ARG A 44 -3.68 -4.24 -0.89
N VAL A 45 -3.52 -4.06 -2.20
CA VAL A 45 -3.67 -2.76 -2.86
C VAL A 45 -5.10 -2.25 -2.71
N ALA A 46 -6.11 -3.11 -2.89
CA ALA A 46 -7.52 -2.76 -2.72
C ALA A 46 -7.81 -2.24 -1.29
N CYS A 47 -7.42 -3.01 -0.28
CA CYS A 47 -7.59 -2.64 1.13
C CYS A 47 -6.89 -1.33 1.48
N ARG A 48 -5.62 -1.18 1.08
CA ARG A 48 -4.83 0.03 1.36
C ARG A 48 -5.44 1.27 0.72
N ARG A 49 -5.84 1.17 -0.54
CA ARG A 49 -6.46 2.27 -1.28
C ARG A 49 -7.76 2.71 -0.62
N LEU A 50 -8.67 1.77 -0.34
CA LEU A 50 -9.94 2.12 0.29
C LEU A 50 -9.75 2.70 1.69
N ARG A 51 -8.84 2.14 2.49
CA ARG A 51 -8.51 2.68 3.83
C ARG A 51 -8.00 4.12 3.74
N SER A 52 -7.20 4.44 2.72
CA SER A 52 -6.74 5.81 2.43
C SER A 52 -7.90 6.71 2.04
N ASP A 53 -8.80 6.26 1.16
CA ASP A 53 -9.98 7.03 0.73
C ASP A 53 -10.92 7.31 1.92
N VAL A 54 -11.22 6.30 2.74
CA VAL A 54 -12.07 6.47 3.95
C VAL A 54 -11.46 7.47 4.92
N ARG A 55 -10.13 7.50 5.07
CA ARG A 55 -9.45 8.51 5.90
C ARG A 55 -9.51 9.90 5.28
N THR A 56 -9.26 10.03 3.98
CA THR A 56 -9.21 11.33 3.29
C THR A 56 -10.58 11.98 3.19
N PHE A 57 -11.63 11.19 2.92
CA PHE A 57 -12.99 11.67 2.71
C PHE A 57 -13.90 11.46 3.93
N GLU A 58 -13.33 11.27 5.11
CA GLU A 58 -14.08 10.97 6.35
C GLU A 58 -15.15 12.01 6.69
N ARG A 59 -15.01 13.27 6.22
CA ARG A 59 -16.01 14.35 6.38
C ARG A 59 -17.34 14.05 5.66
N LEU A 60 -17.36 13.10 4.73
CA LEU A 60 -18.53 12.69 3.94
C LEU A 60 -19.13 11.35 4.41
N LEU A 61 -18.49 10.67 5.37
CA LEU A 61 -18.81 9.31 5.79
C LEU A 61 -19.27 9.30 7.23
N ASP A 62 -20.29 8.51 7.56
CA ASP A 62 -20.69 8.33 8.96
C ASP A 62 -19.48 7.92 9.83
N LYS A 63 -19.37 8.51 11.02
CA LYS A 63 -18.19 8.34 11.87
C LYS A 63 -18.06 6.89 12.37
N THR A 64 -19.18 6.28 12.74
CA THR A 64 -19.22 4.91 13.27
C THR A 64 -18.91 3.92 12.16
N TRP A 65 -19.54 4.08 11.00
CA TRP A 65 -19.26 3.27 9.81
C TRP A 65 -17.80 3.38 9.40
N ALA A 66 -17.25 4.59 9.26
CA ALA A 66 -15.87 4.81 8.82
C ALA A 66 -14.87 4.17 9.80
N ARG A 67 -15.10 4.26 11.11
CA ARG A 67 -14.27 3.60 12.12
C ARG A 67 -14.29 2.07 11.97
N ARG A 68 -15.48 1.46 11.84
CA ARG A 68 -15.62 0.00 11.68
C ARG A 68 -14.94 -0.49 10.41
N VAL A 69 -15.13 0.20 9.29
CA VAL A 69 -14.50 -0.15 8.01
C VAL A 69 -12.98 -0.02 8.09
N ARG A 70 -12.45 1.09 8.64
CA ARG A 70 -10.99 1.24 8.79
C ARG A 70 -10.36 0.16 9.67
N ALA A 71 -11.03 -0.25 10.74
CA ALA A 71 -10.55 -1.31 11.64
C ALA A 71 -10.47 -2.66 10.91
N ASN A 72 -11.54 -3.07 10.21
CA ASN A 72 -11.56 -4.32 9.46
C ASN A 72 -10.58 -4.31 8.27
N LEU A 73 -10.50 -3.20 7.53
CA LEU A 73 -9.50 -3.05 6.47
C LEU A 73 -8.06 -3.06 7.00
N LYS A 74 -7.82 -2.51 8.21
CA LYS A 74 -6.49 -2.59 8.84
C LYS A 74 -6.15 -4.05 9.15
N TRP A 75 -7.02 -4.75 9.86
CA TRP A 75 -6.82 -6.16 10.21
C TRP A 75 -6.49 -7.02 8.97
N LEU A 76 -7.30 -6.91 7.91
CA LEU A 76 -7.05 -7.68 6.69
C LEU A 76 -5.78 -7.24 5.95
N ALA A 77 -5.49 -5.93 5.93
CA ALA A 77 -4.27 -5.40 5.31
C ALA A 77 -2.99 -5.80 6.07
N ASP A 78 -3.07 -6.04 7.37
CA ASP A 78 -1.94 -6.51 8.18
C ASP A 78 -1.63 -7.98 7.83
N LEU A 79 -2.65 -8.86 7.74
CA LEU A 79 -2.49 -10.26 7.30
C LEU A 79 -1.94 -10.37 5.87
N LEU A 80 -2.57 -9.66 4.92
CA LEU A 80 -2.06 -9.56 3.54
C LEU A 80 -0.67 -8.91 3.50
N GLY A 81 -0.35 -8.12 4.53
CA GLY A 81 0.91 -7.45 4.72
C GLY A 81 2.05 -8.45 4.89
N ALA A 82 1.93 -9.28 5.92
CA ALA A 82 2.90 -10.31 6.25
C ALA A 82 3.16 -11.26 5.06
N ALA A 83 2.10 -11.76 4.42
CA ALA A 83 2.22 -12.66 3.26
C ALA A 83 2.95 -11.98 2.09
N ARG A 84 2.61 -10.72 1.77
CA ARG A 84 3.24 -9.99 0.66
C ARG A 84 4.70 -9.62 0.96
N ASP A 85 5.03 -9.33 2.21
CA ASP A 85 6.40 -8.96 2.56
C ASP A 85 7.35 -10.14 2.30
N ALA A 86 6.93 -11.38 2.59
CA ALA A 86 7.69 -12.58 2.24
C ALA A 86 7.85 -12.76 0.72
N GLU A 87 6.78 -12.56 -0.07
CA GLU A 87 6.86 -12.61 -1.55
C GLU A 87 7.88 -11.61 -2.11
N VAL A 88 7.88 -10.38 -1.58
CA VAL A 88 8.79 -9.31 -2.03
C VAL A 88 10.23 -9.65 -1.67
N LEU A 89 10.50 -10.07 -0.44
CA LEU A 89 11.84 -10.43 0.00
C LEU A 89 12.42 -11.60 -0.82
N ARG A 90 11.62 -12.65 -1.07
CA ARG A 90 12.06 -13.79 -1.88
C ARG A 90 12.32 -13.42 -3.33
N ALA A 91 11.49 -12.56 -3.93
CA ALA A 91 11.76 -12.04 -5.27
C ALA A 91 13.09 -11.27 -5.30
N ARG A 92 13.33 -10.42 -4.31
CA ARG A 92 14.54 -9.61 -4.20
C ARG A 92 15.81 -10.45 -4.05
N LEU A 93 15.76 -11.53 -3.27
CA LEU A 93 16.85 -12.52 -3.15
C LEU A 93 17.22 -13.17 -4.47
N ARG A 94 16.21 -13.59 -5.25
CA ARG A 94 16.44 -14.27 -6.53
C ARG A 94 17.15 -13.38 -7.54
N GLU A 95 16.97 -12.07 -7.44
CA GLU A 95 17.63 -11.07 -8.29
C GLU A 95 19.10 -10.81 -7.91
N THR A 96 19.61 -11.41 -6.82
CA THR A 96 20.99 -11.15 -6.34
C THR A 96 22.05 -11.97 -7.08
N GLY A 97 21.71 -13.18 -7.55
CA GLY A 97 22.68 -14.14 -8.10
C GLY A 97 23.62 -14.75 -7.04
N LEU A 98 23.41 -14.48 -5.76
CA LEU A 98 24.22 -14.98 -4.65
C LEU A 98 23.73 -16.37 -4.18
N PRO A 99 24.59 -17.19 -3.52
CA PRO A 99 24.22 -18.48 -2.96
C PRO A 99 23.37 -18.34 -1.68
N VAL A 100 22.11 -17.93 -1.82
CA VAL A 100 21.25 -17.50 -0.71
C VAL A 100 20.38 -18.61 -0.10
N GLY A 101 20.83 -19.86 -0.13
CA GLY A 101 20.03 -21.03 0.23
C GLY A 101 19.37 -20.95 1.60
N ALA A 102 20.15 -20.63 2.64
CA ALA A 102 19.66 -20.48 4.01
C ALA A 102 18.63 -19.34 4.16
N PHE A 103 18.80 -18.24 3.42
CA PHE A 103 17.88 -17.11 3.45
C PHE A 103 16.56 -17.42 2.74
N ASP A 104 16.58 -18.10 1.58
CA ASP A 104 15.33 -18.50 0.89
C ASP A 104 14.55 -19.52 1.72
N GLU A 105 15.22 -20.45 2.40
CA GLU A 105 14.56 -21.42 3.28
C GLU A 105 13.85 -20.72 4.45
N ALA A 106 14.56 -19.85 5.18
CA ALA A 106 13.98 -19.11 6.29
C ALA A 106 12.81 -18.20 5.86
N LEU A 107 12.86 -17.64 4.65
CA LEU A 107 11.75 -16.88 4.11
C LEU A 107 10.59 -17.74 3.62
N ARG A 108 10.84 -18.97 3.17
CA ARG A 108 9.79 -19.92 2.81
C ARG A 108 8.97 -20.29 4.04
N GLU A 109 9.63 -20.65 5.14
CA GLU A 109 8.96 -20.92 6.41
C GLU A 109 8.11 -19.73 6.87
N ARG A 110 8.66 -18.51 6.83
CA ARG A 110 7.91 -17.29 7.15
C ARG A 110 6.72 -17.06 6.20
N ALA A 111 6.87 -17.37 4.92
CA ALA A 111 5.80 -17.25 3.95
C ALA A 111 4.67 -18.24 4.24
N ASP A 112 5.01 -19.48 4.61
CA ASP A 112 4.05 -20.54 4.94
C ASP A 112 3.24 -20.19 6.19
N ILE A 113 3.90 -19.67 7.23
CA ILE A 113 3.24 -19.16 8.45
C ILE A 113 2.29 -18.01 8.11
N ALA A 114 2.78 -16.98 7.42
CA ALA A 114 1.98 -15.81 7.06
C ALA A 114 0.79 -16.19 6.16
N ARG A 115 0.98 -17.17 5.28
CA ARG A 115 -0.09 -17.71 4.43
C ARG A 115 -1.13 -18.46 5.25
N ALA A 116 -0.71 -19.31 6.18
CA ALA A 116 -1.62 -20.03 7.08
C ALA A 116 -2.49 -19.04 7.89
N GLU A 117 -1.87 -18.02 8.48
CA GLU A 117 -2.59 -16.96 9.20
C GLU A 117 -3.56 -16.19 8.30
N LEU A 118 -3.14 -15.85 7.08
CA LEU A 118 -4.00 -15.21 6.10
C LEU A 118 -5.21 -16.07 5.76
N LEU A 119 -5.04 -17.38 5.54
CA LEU A 119 -6.15 -18.29 5.25
C LEU A 119 -7.14 -18.38 6.41
N VAL A 120 -6.65 -18.52 7.64
CA VAL A 120 -7.49 -18.47 8.86
C VAL A 120 -8.28 -17.17 8.91
N GLY A 121 -7.62 -16.04 8.64
CA GLY A 121 -8.30 -14.74 8.58
C GLY A 121 -9.38 -14.67 7.49
N LEU A 122 -9.10 -15.17 6.29
CA LEU A 122 -10.03 -15.21 5.17
C LEU A 122 -11.23 -16.15 5.39
N ASP A 123 -11.12 -17.12 6.30
CA ASP A 123 -12.22 -18.00 6.72
C ASP A 123 -12.99 -17.52 7.96
N SER A 124 -12.49 -16.48 8.62
CA SER A 124 -13.20 -15.89 9.76
C SER A 124 -14.48 -15.14 9.33
N ALA A 125 -15.41 -14.99 10.27
CA ALA A 125 -16.62 -14.19 10.09
C ALA A 125 -16.34 -12.69 9.81
N ARG A 126 -15.10 -12.21 10.05
CA ARG A 126 -14.74 -10.81 9.82
C ARG A 126 -14.75 -10.42 8.34
N LEU A 127 -14.36 -11.33 7.43
CA LEU A 127 -14.36 -11.01 6.01
C LEU A 127 -15.79 -10.80 5.47
N PRO A 128 -16.76 -11.71 5.67
CA PRO A 128 -18.16 -11.47 5.29
C PRO A 128 -18.74 -10.18 5.89
N LEU A 129 -18.46 -9.88 7.17
CA LEU A 129 -18.88 -8.63 7.81
C LEU A 129 -18.28 -7.39 7.14
N LEU A 130 -16.99 -7.43 6.78
CA LEU A 130 -16.35 -6.37 6.02
C LEU A 130 -17.02 -6.20 4.66
N ILE A 131 -17.24 -7.30 3.90
CA ILE A 131 -17.92 -7.24 2.61
C ILE A 131 -19.30 -6.57 2.73
N ALA A 132 -20.11 -6.97 3.72
CA ALA A 132 -21.42 -6.35 3.96
C ALA A 132 -21.32 -4.84 4.25
N LEU A 133 -20.38 -4.42 5.10
CA LEU A 133 -20.13 -3.00 5.39
C LEU A 133 -19.73 -2.20 4.13
N LEU A 134 -18.98 -2.82 3.21
CA LEU A 134 -18.54 -2.19 1.97
C LEU A 134 -19.65 -2.07 0.92
N ARG A 135 -20.65 -2.96 0.95
CA ARG A 135 -21.84 -2.88 0.09
C ARG A 135 -22.83 -1.82 0.55
N GLU A 136 -22.87 -1.54 1.85
CA GLU A 136 -23.72 -0.50 2.43
C GLU A 136 -22.94 0.67 3.09
N PRO A 137 -22.24 1.51 2.29
CA PRO A 137 -21.62 2.72 2.83
C PRO A 137 -22.64 3.73 3.36
N VAL A 138 -22.39 4.20 4.58
CA VAL A 138 -23.22 5.22 5.24
C VAL A 138 -22.56 6.59 5.09
N PHE A 139 -23.32 7.53 4.53
CA PHE A 139 -22.85 8.88 4.18
C PHE A 139 -23.46 9.95 5.09
N ARG A 140 -22.77 11.08 5.21
CA ARG A 140 -23.25 12.26 5.94
C ARG A 140 -22.83 13.57 5.28
N GLY A 141 -23.40 14.68 5.77
CA GLY A 141 -23.03 16.02 5.36
C GLY A 141 -23.18 16.23 3.85
N ARG A 142 -22.13 16.75 3.20
CA ARG A 142 -22.16 17.14 1.78
C ARG A 142 -22.01 15.97 0.78
N ALA A 143 -22.16 14.72 1.20
CA ALA A 143 -21.92 13.57 0.32
C ALA A 143 -22.86 13.49 -0.90
N ARG A 144 -24.09 14.04 -0.78
CA ARG A 144 -25.05 14.12 -1.90
C ARG A 144 -24.72 15.20 -2.93
N ARG A 145 -23.80 16.13 -2.62
CA ARG A 145 -23.37 17.18 -3.57
C ARG A 145 -22.57 16.56 -4.74
N PRO A 146 -22.48 17.25 -5.89
CA PRO A 146 -21.67 16.80 -7.02
C PRO A 146 -20.21 16.54 -6.60
N ALA A 147 -19.65 15.41 -7.04
CA ALA A 147 -18.31 14.97 -6.64
C ALA A 147 -17.22 15.99 -6.98
N ARG A 148 -17.35 16.63 -8.16
CA ARG A 148 -16.41 17.63 -8.67
C ARG A 148 -16.30 18.88 -7.77
N ASP A 149 -17.33 19.17 -6.98
CA ASP A 149 -17.38 20.37 -6.13
C ASP A 149 -16.79 20.11 -4.74
N VAL A 150 -16.77 18.85 -4.27
CA VAL A 150 -16.39 18.51 -2.88
C VAL A 150 -15.13 17.68 -2.76
N LEU A 151 -14.90 16.70 -3.65
CA LEU A 151 -13.76 15.78 -3.53
C LEU A 151 -12.41 16.50 -3.74
N PRO A 152 -12.24 17.42 -4.72
CA PRO A 152 -10.98 18.12 -4.91
C PRO A 152 -10.54 18.93 -3.67
N ALA A 153 -11.48 19.60 -3.00
CA ALA A 153 -11.19 20.38 -1.79
C ALA A 153 -10.71 19.48 -0.63
N LEU A 154 -11.28 18.28 -0.50
CA LEU A 154 -10.84 17.30 0.51
C LEU A 154 -9.49 16.66 0.16
N ALA A 155 -9.23 16.47 -1.14
CA ALA A 155 -7.95 15.97 -1.64
C ALA A 155 -6.80 16.99 -1.53
N ALA A 156 -7.10 18.29 -1.40
CA ALA A 156 -6.07 19.32 -1.24
C ALA A 156 -5.25 19.14 0.05
N ARG A 157 -5.86 18.66 1.15
CA ARG A 157 -5.16 18.46 2.42
C ARG A 157 -4.00 17.44 2.33
N PRO A 158 -4.17 16.20 1.82
CA PRO A 158 -3.04 15.30 1.64
C PRO A 158 -2.02 15.81 0.61
N VAL A 159 -2.43 16.56 -0.41
CA VAL A 159 -1.49 17.22 -1.35
C VAL A 159 -0.57 18.17 -0.60
N GLY A 160 -1.10 19.13 0.14
CA GLY A 160 -0.29 20.10 0.88
C GLY A 160 0.66 19.44 1.89
N ARG A 161 0.20 18.43 2.62
CA ARG A 161 1.07 17.67 3.54
C ARG A 161 2.21 16.93 2.85
N TYR A 162 1.97 16.39 1.66
CA TYR A 162 3.02 15.74 0.89
C TYR A 162 4.03 16.77 0.37
N GLU A 163 3.55 17.94 -0.08
CA GLU A 163 4.42 19.02 -0.56
C GLU A 163 5.32 19.56 0.55
N GLU A 164 4.77 19.77 1.75
CA GLU A 164 5.50 20.14 2.96
C GLU A 164 6.55 19.08 3.33
N ALA A 165 6.14 17.81 3.45
CA ALA A 165 7.07 16.73 3.82
C ALA A 165 8.19 16.49 2.79
N VAL A 166 7.95 16.78 1.51
CA VAL A 166 8.99 16.72 0.47
C VAL A 166 9.94 17.91 0.54
N ALA A 167 9.43 19.10 0.88
CA ALA A 167 10.27 20.29 1.04
C ALA A 167 11.30 20.13 2.16
N ASP A 168 10.95 19.40 3.21
CA ASP A 168 11.82 19.16 4.38
C ASP A 168 12.70 17.89 4.24
N LEU A 169 12.64 17.18 3.11
CA LEU A 169 13.33 15.90 2.93
C LEU A 169 14.71 16.10 2.30
N THR A 170 15.76 15.58 2.94
CA THR A 170 17.14 15.55 2.42
C THR A 170 17.66 14.12 2.30
N ALA A 171 18.85 13.93 1.73
CA ALA A 171 19.47 12.61 1.60
C ALA A 171 19.78 11.99 2.97
N GLU A 172 20.13 12.83 3.94
CA GLU A 172 20.52 12.51 5.31
C GLU A 172 19.30 12.34 6.24
N SER A 173 18.09 12.68 5.78
CA SER A 173 16.86 12.50 6.55
C SER A 173 16.74 11.06 7.09
N PRO A 174 16.26 10.90 8.34
CA PRO A 174 16.03 9.57 8.92
C PRO A 174 15.10 8.72 8.07
N VAL A 175 15.27 7.40 8.18
CA VAL A 175 14.45 6.41 7.46
C VAL A 175 12.95 6.61 7.71
N GLU A 176 12.58 7.04 8.90
CA GLU A 176 11.21 7.31 9.32
C GLU A 176 10.59 8.47 8.52
N GLN A 177 11.37 9.52 8.24
CA GLN A 177 10.92 10.67 7.46
C GLN A 177 10.71 10.27 5.99
N TRP A 178 11.62 9.47 5.42
CA TRP A 178 11.44 8.86 4.10
C TRP A 178 10.19 7.97 4.03
N HIS A 179 9.94 7.19 5.08
CA HIS A 179 8.75 6.36 5.19
C HIS A 179 7.47 7.19 5.27
N GLU A 180 7.49 8.31 6.00
CA GLU A 180 6.37 9.25 6.07
C GLU A 180 6.06 9.86 4.70
N VAL A 181 7.06 10.37 3.98
CA VAL A 181 6.91 10.92 2.63
C VAL A 181 6.31 9.88 1.69
N ARG A 182 6.74 8.62 1.78
CA ARG A 182 6.14 7.49 1.02
C ARG A 182 4.67 7.27 1.35
N ILE A 183 4.29 7.31 2.63
CA ILE A 183 2.89 7.18 3.05
C ILE A 183 2.06 8.33 2.46
N LEU A 184 2.57 9.56 2.55
CA LEU A 184 1.92 10.76 2.03
C LEU A 184 1.79 10.71 0.51
N ALA A 185 2.83 10.30 -0.22
CA ALA A 185 2.79 10.12 -1.67
C ALA A 185 1.66 9.18 -2.11
N LYS A 186 1.57 8.00 -1.47
CA LYS A 186 0.50 7.02 -1.73
C LYS A 186 -0.87 7.61 -1.43
N ARG A 187 -1.02 8.26 -0.28
CA ARG A 187 -2.28 8.88 0.14
C ARG A 187 -2.72 9.98 -0.83
N THR A 188 -1.81 10.83 -1.26
CA THR A 188 -2.04 11.92 -2.21
C THR A 188 -2.44 11.37 -3.57
N ARG A 189 -1.74 10.35 -4.08
CA ARG A 189 -2.09 9.70 -5.35
C ARG A 189 -3.50 9.13 -5.31
N TYR A 190 -3.88 8.42 -4.24
CA TYR A 190 -5.23 7.85 -4.10
C TYR A 190 -6.30 8.95 -3.97
N ALA A 191 -6.05 9.97 -3.14
CA ALA A 191 -6.96 11.11 -2.99
C ALA A 191 -7.22 11.82 -4.33
N LEU A 192 -6.17 12.07 -5.11
CA LEU A 192 -6.27 12.70 -6.43
C LEU A 192 -7.01 11.81 -7.43
N ASP A 193 -6.73 10.51 -7.48
CA ASP A 193 -7.45 9.58 -8.38
C ASP A 193 -8.94 9.53 -8.04
N THR A 194 -9.29 9.40 -6.76
CA THR A 194 -10.68 9.38 -6.29
C THR A 194 -11.39 10.73 -6.52
N ALA A 195 -10.67 11.85 -6.43
CA ALA A 195 -11.20 13.18 -6.76
C ALA A 195 -11.27 13.46 -8.27
N GLY A 196 -10.94 12.49 -9.14
CA GLY A 196 -10.98 12.64 -10.59
C GLY A 196 -9.82 13.45 -11.18
N ARG A 197 -8.77 13.72 -10.40
CA ARG A 197 -7.55 14.44 -10.82
C ARG A 197 -6.48 13.48 -11.35
N ARG A 198 -6.88 12.60 -12.28
CA ARG A 198 -6.06 11.48 -12.80
C ARG A 198 -4.70 11.91 -13.34
N ARG A 199 -4.62 13.04 -14.06
CA ARG A 199 -3.34 13.57 -14.59
C ARG A 199 -2.35 13.88 -13.46
N ARG A 200 -2.80 14.55 -12.39
CA ARG A 200 -1.98 14.85 -11.21
C ARG A 200 -1.61 13.58 -10.44
N ALA A 201 -2.54 12.64 -10.30
CA ALA A 201 -2.25 11.34 -9.69
C ALA A 201 -1.17 10.55 -10.47
N LYS A 202 -1.21 10.60 -11.81
CA LYS A 202 -0.22 9.93 -12.67
C LYS A 202 1.19 10.52 -12.50
N ARG A 203 1.32 11.83 -12.28
CA ARG A 203 2.63 12.47 -12.02
C ARG A 203 3.32 11.92 -10.78
N LEU A 204 2.56 11.48 -9.77
CA LEU A 204 3.11 10.84 -8.56
C LEU A 204 3.56 9.39 -8.77
N ALA A 205 3.34 8.78 -9.94
CA ALA A 205 3.69 7.39 -10.15
C ALA A 205 5.20 7.14 -9.98
N ARG A 206 6.05 7.96 -10.61
CA ARG A 206 7.52 7.85 -10.51
C ARG A 206 7.99 8.06 -9.06
N ALA A 207 7.53 9.12 -8.40
CA ALA A 207 7.83 9.37 -6.99
C ALA A 207 7.44 8.18 -6.10
N GLN A 208 6.24 7.64 -6.29
CA GLN A 208 5.79 6.48 -5.51
C GLN A 208 6.64 5.23 -5.78
N SER A 209 7.13 5.02 -7.01
CA SER A 209 8.02 3.90 -7.33
C SER A 209 9.37 4.05 -6.65
N LEU A 210 10.00 5.22 -6.72
CA LEU A 210 11.31 5.49 -6.09
C LEU A 210 11.24 5.38 -4.55
N LEU A 211 10.25 6.01 -3.94
CA LEU A 211 9.98 5.86 -2.49
C LEU A 211 9.62 4.41 -2.14
N GLY A 212 9.05 3.66 -3.09
CA GLY A 212 8.81 2.22 -2.99
C GLY A 212 10.11 1.45 -2.87
N GLU A 213 11.00 1.60 -3.85
CA GLU A 213 12.31 0.94 -3.89
C GLU A 213 13.14 1.25 -2.65
N HIS A 214 13.21 2.52 -2.23
CA HIS A 214 13.91 2.89 -0.99
C HIS A 214 13.38 2.12 0.23
N GLN A 215 12.05 2.05 0.38
CA GLN A 215 11.47 1.33 1.51
C GLN A 215 11.73 -0.17 1.43
N ASP A 216 11.63 -0.74 0.23
CA ASP A 216 11.79 -2.17 0.03
C ASP A 216 13.26 -2.58 0.30
N ALA A 217 14.23 -1.74 -0.08
CA ALA A 217 15.64 -1.84 0.30
C ALA A 217 15.87 -1.81 1.81
N VAL A 218 15.29 -0.83 2.51
CA VAL A 218 15.39 -0.72 3.98
C VAL A 218 14.79 -1.94 4.69
N VAL A 219 13.62 -2.41 4.25
CA VAL A 219 12.94 -3.58 4.83
C VAL A 219 13.76 -4.85 4.57
N ALA A 220 14.31 -5.01 3.37
CA ALA A 220 15.18 -6.12 3.05
C ALA A 220 16.45 -6.13 3.89
N ALA A 221 17.13 -4.98 4.02
CA ALA A 221 18.31 -4.87 4.87
C ALA A 221 18.02 -5.29 6.32
N LYS A 222 16.86 -4.91 6.86
CA LYS A 222 16.43 -5.37 8.19
C LYS A 222 16.22 -6.89 8.24
N ALA A 223 15.63 -7.47 7.20
CA ALA A 223 15.44 -8.92 7.11
C ALA A 223 16.77 -9.67 7.02
N TRP A 224 17.71 -9.18 6.20
CA TRP A 224 19.04 -9.77 6.05
C TRP A 224 19.84 -9.71 7.34
N ARG A 225 19.81 -8.60 8.09
CA ARG A 225 20.43 -8.54 9.42
C ARG A 225 19.87 -9.57 10.40
N ALA A 226 18.55 -9.77 10.38
CA ALA A 226 17.89 -10.72 11.27
C ALA A 226 18.19 -12.19 10.92
N LEU A 227 18.47 -12.50 9.65
CA LEU A 227 18.78 -13.84 9.16
C LEU A 227 20.29 -14.12 9.05
N GLY A 228 21.11 -13.08 9.01
CA GLY A 228 22.54 -13.12 8.70
C GLY A 228 23.45 -13.93 9.64
N PRO A 229 23.13 -14.19 10.92
CA PRO A 229 24.03 -14.98 11.77
C PRO A 229 24.37 -16.39 11.26
N ALA A 230 23.52 -16.98 10.40
CA ALA A 230 23.77 -18.30 9.80
C ALA A 230 24.74 -18.29 8.62
N ASP A 231 24.90 -17.13 7.96
CA ASP A 231 25.79 -16.94 6.80
C ASP A 231 26.22 -15.46 6.73
N PRO A 232 27.25 -15.08 7.51
CA PRO A 232 27.65 -13.68 7.65
C PRO A 232 28.19 -13.04 6.37
N GLU A 233 28.87 -13.81 5.52
CA GLU A 233 29.47 -13.31 4.28
C GLU A 233 28.39 -12.93 3.26
N THR A 234 27.44 -13.84 3.01
CA THR A 234 26.29 -13.53 2.16
C THR A 234 25.44 -12.41 2.74
N ALA A 235 25.27 -12.37 4.07
CA ALA A 235 24.54 -11.28 4.72
C ALA A 235 25.17 -9.91 4.43
N LEU A 236 26.51 -9.80 4.49
CA LEU A 236 27.22 -8.56 4.22
C LEU A 236 26.99 -8.09 2.77
N LEU A 237 27.16 -8.97 1.79
CA LEU A 237 26.94 -8.67 0.37
C LEU A 237 25.49 -8.21 0.10
N LEU A 238 24.52 -8.86 0.72
CA LEU A 238 23.11 -8.46 0.64
C LEU A 238 22.92 -7.06 1.23
N LEU A 239 23.51 -6.76 2.39
CA LEU A 239 23.38 -5.47 3.05
C LEU A 239 24.00 -4.32 2.25
N GLU A 240 25.17 -4.55 1.64
CA GLU A 240 25.82 -3.57 0.75
C GLU A 240 24.96 -3.29 -0.49
N ARG A 241 24.40 -4.34 -1.09
CA ARG A 241 23.45 -4.20 -2.20
C ARG A 241 22.24 -3.34 -1.80
N GLU A 242 21.68 -3.58 -0.61
CA GLU A 242 20.53 -2.82 -0.14
C GLU A 242 20.83 -1.37 0.20
N ALA A 243 22.01 -1.10 0.79
CA ALA A 243 22.46 0.25 1.02
C ALA A 243 22.55 1.03 -0.31
N ALA A 244 23.19 0.44 -1.32
CA ALA A 244 23.34 1.06 -2.63
C ALA A 244 21.99 1.24 -3.36
N ALA A 245 21.04 0.30 -3.21
CA ALA A 245 19.69 0.45 -3.77
C ALA A 245 18.89 1.57 -3.10
N ALA A 246 18.95 1.66 -1.77
CA ALA A 246 18.31 2.73 -1.01
C ALA A 246 18.88 4.11 -1.39
N GLU A 247 20.20 4.23 -1.48
CA GLU A 247 20.89 5.46 -1.89
C GLU A 247 20.47 5.91 -3.29
N ARG A 248 20.59 5.05 -4.31
CA ARG A 248 20.15 5.36 -5.68
C ARG A 248 18.69 5.83 -5.74
N ALA A 249 17.82 5.19 -4.97
CA ALA A 249 16.40 5.55 -4.93
C ALA A 249 16.17 6.93 -4.29
N ARG A 250 16.92 7.29 -3.24
CA ARG A 250 16.88 8.62 -2.61
C ARG A 250 17.37 9.69 -3.58
N ASP A 251 18.53 9.49 -4.19
CA ASP A 251 19.15 10.46 -5.09
C ASP A 251 18.25 10.73 -6.30
N ALA A 252 17.73 9.67 -6.92
CA ALA A 252 16.81 9.79 -8.05
C ALA A 252 15.47 10.45 -7.69
N PHE A 253 15.04 10.36 -6.42
CA PHE A 253 13.86 11.05 -5.91
C PHE A 253 14.14 12.54 -5.69
N LEU A 254 15.25 12.89 -5.03
CA LEU A 254 15.62 14.27 -4.72
C LEU A 254 16.00 15.07 -5.97
N ALA A 255 16.55 14.43 -7.00
CA ALA A 255 16.86 15.08 -8.27
C ALA A 255 15.59 15.53 -9.04
N ALA A 256 14.46 14.86 -8.84
CA ALA A 256 13.20 15.18 -9.54
C ALA A 256 11.97 14.79 -8.70
N PRO A 257 11.72 15.50 -7.57
CA PRO A 257 10.58 15.21 -6.71
C PRO A 257 9.29 15.58 -7.45
N ALA A 258 8.42 14.60 -7.66
CA ALA A 258 7.16 14.87 -8.33
C ALA A 258 6.21 15.62 -7.38
N ILE A 259 5.92 16.89 -7.69
CA ILE A 259 5.01 17.75 -6.92
C ILE A 259 3.68 17.90 -7.67
N PRO A 260 2.53 17.45 -7.12
CA PRO A 260 1.24 17.48 -7.83
C PRO A 260 0.65 18.88 -8.03
N GLY A 261 1.00 19.84 -7.18
CA GLY A 261 0.50 21.21 -7.22
C GLY A 261 1.25 22.16 -8.14
N ARG A 262 2.47 21.81 -8.57
CA ARG A 262 3.32 22.58 -9.50
C ARG A 262 3.27 22.01 -10.90
#